data_AF-A0A7C9DN75-F1
#
_entry.id   AF-A0A7C9DN75-F1
#
_cell.length_a   1.000
_cell.length_b   1.000
_cell.length_c   1.000
_cell.angle_alpha   90.00
_cell.angle_beta   90.00
_cell.angle_gamma   90.00
#
_symmetry.space_group_name_H-M   'P 1'
#
loop_
_entity.id
_entity.type
_entity.pdbx_description
1 polymer ?
#
loop_
_entity_poly.entity_id
_entity_poly.type
_entity_poly.pdbx_seq_one_letter_code
_entity_poly.pdbx_strand_id
1 'polypeptide(L)'
;PGLKTYTNGINFASASACVLVGVRPAAIDFTAQVEYFREMVQKMKQQMGQEKANTVISQAVYLFDIIGGNDYVQLLKDNINKTISPAFKELYMREILGNISIHLKTIYNEGGRKFAFQNLG
;
A
#
# COMPACT_ATOMS: atom_id res chain seq x y z
N PRO A 1 9.64 -14.16 9.31
CA PRO A 1 10.10 -14.54 7.96
C PRO A 1 10.90 -13.37 7.32
N GLY A 2 12.20 -13.41 7.07
CA GLY A 2 13.10 -14.55 6.82
C GLY A 2 13.83 -14.44 5.47
N LEU A 3 13.61 -13.38 4.69
CA LEU A 3 14.31 -13.17 3.42
C LEU A 3 15.74 -12.68 3.67
N LYS A 4 16.73 -13.49 3.26
CA LYS A 4 18.14 -13.11 3.27
C LYS A 4 18.52 -12.18 2.11
N THR A 5 17.70 -12.11 1.07
CA THR A 5 17.99 -11.33 -0.15
C THR A 5 16.71 -10.78 -0.76
N TYR A 6 16.65 -9.46 -0.91
CA TYR A 6 15.47 -8.74 -1.43
C TYR A 6 15.50 -8.53 -2.95
N THR A 7 16.47 -9.11 -3.65
CA THR A 7 16.71 -8.88 -5.08
C THR A 7 15.77 -9.66 -6.00
N ASN A 8 15.11 -10.71 -5.50
CA ASN A 8 14.28 -11.62 -6.30
C ASN A 8 12.79 -11.24 -6.29
N GLY A 9 12.45 -10.07 -5.74
CA GLY A 9 11.08 -9.65 -5.50
C GLY A 9 10.60 -9.98 -4.08
N ILE A 10 9.61 -9.21 -3.62
CA ILE A 10 9.00 -9.34 -2.31
C ILE A 10 7.53 -8.95 -2.40
N ASN A 11 6.68 -9.62 -1.61
CA ASN A 11 5.26 -9.31 -1.53
C ASN A 11 4.92 -8.84 -0.11
N PHE A 12 4.36 -7.65 0.00
CA PHE A 12 3.84 -7.08 1.25
C PHE A 12 2.31 -7.12 1.32
N ALA A 13 1.62 -7.48 0.24
CA ALA A 13 0.17 -7.48 0.18
C ALA A 13 -0.44 -8.46 1.20
N SER A 14 -1.50 -8.00 1.85
CA SER A 14 -2.32 -8.82 2.74
C SER A 14 -3.74 -8.90 2.21
N ALA A 15 -4.32 -10.10 2.26
CA ALA A 15 -5.75 -10.26 2.05
C ALA A 15 -6.52 -9.36 3.03
N SER A 16 -7.63 -8.77 2.57
CA SER A 16 -8.45 -7.84 3.37
C SER A 16 -7.74 -6.56 3.83
N ALA A 17 -6.58 -6.21 3.29
CA ALA A 17 -5.92 -4.95 3.61
C ALA A 17 -6.81 -3.77 3.23
N CYS A 18 -6.93 -2.84 4.17
CA CYS A 18 -7.61 -1.56 4.00
C CYS A 18 -6.58 -0.43 3.92
N VAL A 19 -6.96 0.66 3.28
CA VAL A 19 -6.18 1.90 3.30
C VAL A 19 -6.37 2.62 4.63
N LEU A 20 -7.59 2.63 5.14
CA LEU A 20 -7.91 3.21 6.43
C LEU A 20 -7.54 2.21 7.54
N VAL A 21 -6.79 2.72 8.52
CA VAL A 21 -6.34 1.94 9.68
C VAL A 21 -7.53 1.58 10.55
N GLY A 22 -7.54 0.35 11.08
CA GLY A 22 -8.55 -0.09 12.04
C GLY A 22 -9.87 -0.57 11.44
N VAL A 23 -10.09 -0.44 10.12
CA VAL A 23 -11.27 -1.00 9.44
C VAL A 23 -11.31 -2.52 9.51
N ARG A 24 -10.13 -3.17 9.38
CA ARG A 24 -9.94 -4.60 9.59
C ARG A 24 -8.67 -4.85 10.40
N PRO A 25 -8.73 -4.79 11.74
CA PRO A 25 -7.54 -4.81 12.60
C PRO A 25 -6.76 -6.13 12.55
N ALA A 26 -7.37 -7.21 12.07
CA ALA A 26 -6.68 -8.50 11.86
C ALA A 26 -5.84 -8.55 10.56
N ALA A 27 -6.01 -7.60 9.65
CA ALA A 27 -5.27 -7.53 8.39
C ALA A 27 -4.07 -6.57 8.51
N ILE A 28 -3.04 -6.81 7.70
CA ILE A 28 -1.93 -5.86 7.54
C ILE A 28 -2.42 -4.74 6.61
N ASP A 29 -2.80 -3.61 7.21
CA ASP A 29 -3.27 -2.43 6.47
C ASP A 29 -2.17 -1.84 5.57
N PHE A 30 -2.59 -0.96 4.66
CA PHE A 30 -1.67 -0.39 3.68
C PHE A 30 -0.54 0.44 4.32
N THR A 31 -0.78 1.05 5.47
CA THR A 31 0.26 1.77 6.21
C THR A 31 1.36 0.81 6.67
N ALA A 32 0.99 -0.30 7.29
CA ALA A 32 1.94 -1.32 7.73
C ALA A 32 2.71 -1.94 6.56
N GLN A 33 2.07 -2.16 5.40
CA GLN A 33 2.75 -2.65 4.20
C GLN A 33 3.83 -1.68 3.69
N VAL A 34 3.55 -0.38 3.73
CA VAL A 34 4.51 0.67 3.35
C VAL A 34 5.66 0.73 4.35
N GLU A 35 5.41 0.60 5.65
CA GLU A 35 6.47 0.55 6.66
C GLU A 35 7.38 -0.67 6.46
N TYR A 36 6.83 -1.85 6.15
CA TYR A 36 7.66 -3.01 5.79
C TYR A 36 8.51 -2.79 4.54
N PHE A 37 7.98 -2.07 3.55
CA PHE A 37 8.75 -1.64 2.40
C PHE A 37 9.92 -0.73 2.82
N ARG A 38 9.70 0.25 3.71
CA ARG A 38 10.78 1.13 4.20
C ARG A 38 11.85 0.36 4.96
N GLU A 39 11.46 -0.56 5.83
CA GLU A 39 12.41 -1.43 6.53
C GLU A 39 13.25 -2.26 5.56
N MET A 40 12.61 -2.80 4.52
CA MET A 40 13.30 -3.56 3.47
C MET A 40 14.31 -2.67 2.73
N VAL A 41 13.93 -1.45 2.36
CA VAL A 41 14.83 -0.47 1.72
C VAL A 41 16.05 -0.18 2.60
N GLN A 42 15.85 0.03 3.90
CA GLN A 42 16.96 0.26 4.84
C GLN A 42 17.90 -0.94 4.92
N LYS A 43 17.36 -2.16 5.01
CA LYS A 43 18.15 -3.40 5.01
C LYS A 43 18.93 -3.58 3.71
N MET A 44 18.32 -3.27 2.55
CA MET A 44 19.04 -3.30 1.27
C MET A 44 20.22 -2.32 1.26
N LYS A 45 20.00 -1.07 1.68
CA LYS A 45 21.05 -0.05 1.75
C LYS A 45 22.22 -0.50 2.64
N GLN A 46 21.93 -1.15 3.77
CA GLN A 46 22.95 -1.71 4.67
C GLN A 46 23.70 -2.90 4.06
N GLN A 47 23.00 -3.79 3.35
CA GLN A 47 23.60 -5.04 2.83
C GLN A 47 24.44 -4.85 1.56
N MET A 48 24.00 -3.97 0.63
CA MET A 48 24.64 -3.84 -0.68
C MET A 48 25.16 -2.43 -1.00
N GLY A 49 25.03 -1.50 -0.06
CA GLY A 49 25.42 -0.10 -0.21
C GLY A 49 24.30 0.77 -0.78
N GLN A 50 24.36 2.06 -0.44
CA GLN A 50 23.34 3.06 -0.78
C GLN A 50 23.10 3.18 -2.29
N GLU A 51 24.18 3.29 -3.08
CA GLU A 51 24.10 3.51 -4.52
C GLU A 51 23.46 2.31 -5.23
N LYS A 52 23.97 1.10 -4.97
CA LYS A 52 23.46 -0.14 -5.57
C LYS A 52 22.01 -0.41 -5.16
N ALA A 53 21.66 -0.19 -3.90
CA ALA A 53 20.27 -0.35 -3.43
C ALA A 53 19.33 0.63 -4.15
N ASN A 54 19.71 1.91 -4.26
CA ASN A 54 18.91 2.92 -4.97
C ASN A 54 18.72 2.56 -6.45
N THR A 55 19.76 2.03 -7.12
CA THR A 55 19.64 1.56 -8.50
C THR A 55 18.59 0.45 -8.61
N VAL A 56 18.66 -0.58 -7.75
CA VAL A 56 17.68 -1.68 -7.77
C VAL A 56 16.27 -1.18 -7.50
N ILE A 57 16.09 -0.35 -6.47
CA ILE A 57 14.79 0.23 -6.07
C ILE A 57 14.18 1.06 -7.22
N SER A 58 14.98 1.84 -7.94
CA SER A 58 14.50 2.65 -9.06
C SER A 58 14.10 1.82 -10.29
N GLN A 59 14.71 0.64 -10.46
CA GLN A 59 14.44 -0.26 -11.59
C GLN A 59 13.28 -1.22 -11.32
N ALA A 60 13.00 -1.51 -10.04
CA ALA A 60 11.90 -2.36 -9.61
C ALA A 60 10.52 -1.83 -10.03
N VAL A 61 9.57 -2.74 -10.18
CA VAL A 61 8.17 -2.43 -10.48
C VAL A 61 7.35 -2.64 -9.21
N TYR A 62 6.57 -1.63 -8.85
CA TYR A 62 5.70 -1.60 -7.68
C TYR A 62 4.28 -1.85 -8.14
N LEU A 63 3.81 -3.07 -7.94
CA LEU A 63 2.43 -3.46 -8.25
C LEU A 63 1.55 -3.26 -7.03
N PHE A 64 0.48 -2.51 -7.20
CA PHE A 64 -0.58 -2.39 -6.23
C PHE A 64 -1.82 -3.07 -6.76
N ASP A 65 -2.23 -4.12 -6.07
CA ASP A 65 -3.55 -4.73 -6.23
C ASP A 65 -4.63 -3.75 -5.73
N ILE A 66 -5.90 -4.01 -6.07
CA ILE A 66 -7.06 -3.14 -5.85
C ILE A 66 -7.00 -2.38 -4.50
N ILE A 67 -6.47 -1.15 -4.52
CA ILE A 67 -6.26 -0.35 -3.32
C ILE A 67 -7.58 0.32 -2.92
N GLY A 68 -7.98 0.22 -1.66
CA GLY A 68 -9.21 0.84 -1.16
C GLY A 68 -10.49 0.06 -1.45
N GLY A 69 -10.42 -1.04 -2.20
CA GLY A 69 -11.60 -1.87 -2.49
C GLY A 69 -12.20 -2.50 -1.23
N ASN A 70 -11.35 -2.96 -0.30
CA ASN A 70 -11.82 -3.52 0.97
C ASN A 70 -12.46 -2.47 1.87
N ASP A 71 -11.99 -1.23 1.85
CA ASP A 71 -12.60 -0.10 2.57
C ASP A 71 -14.02 0.15 2.04
N TYR A 72 -14.18 0.19 0.72
CA TYR A 72 -15.50 0.36 0.09
C TYR A 72 -16.45 -0.81 0.39
N VAL A 73 -15.96 -2.05 0.30
CA VAL A 73 -16.75 -3.24 0.65
C VAL A 73 -17.16 -3.21 2.13
N GLN A 74 -16.26 -2.78 3.03
CA GLN A 74 -16.60 -2.67 4.44
C GLN A 74 -17.65 -1.59 4.69
N LEU A 75 -17.50 -0.41 4.05
CA LEU A 75 -18.48 0.66 4.12
C LEU A 75 -19.88 0.19 3.72
N LEU A 76 -19.99 -0.57 2.63
CA LEU A 76 -21.27 -1.11 2.17
C LEU A 76 -21.85 -2.14 3.16
N LYS A 77 -21.01 -3.02 3.72
CA LYS A 77 -21.44 -4.01 4.73
C LYS A 77 -21.98 -3.35 5.99
N ASP A 78 -21.28 -2.34 6.51
CA ASP A 78 -21.66 -1.63 7.73
C ASP A 78 -22.96 -0.81 7.56
N ASN A 79 -23.35 -0.54 6.30
CA ASN A 79 -24.50 0.27 5.94
C ASN A 79 -25.51 -0.48 5.06
N ILE A 80 -25.55 -1.82 5.13
CA ILE A 80 -26.38 -2.65 4.23
C ILE A 80 -27.87 -2.28 4.21
N ASN A 81 -28.39 -1.73 5.31
CA ASN A 81 -29.79 -1.29 5.46
C ASN A 81 -29.94 0.24 5.56
N LYS A 82 -28.92 1.01 5.18
CA LYS A 82 -28.89 2.48 5.30
C LYS A 82 -28.56 3.13 3.97
N THR A 83 -29.27 4.21 3.64
CA THR A 83 -28.89 5.06 2.52
C THR A 83 -27.66 5.88 2.93
N ILE A 84 -26.52 5.59 2.31
CA ILE A 84 -25.32 6.42 2.46
C ILE A 84 -25.48 7.65 1.56
N SER A 85 -25.42 8.85 2.15
CA SER A 85 -25.53 10.09 1.37
C SER A 85 -24.37 10.23 0.38
N PRO A 86 -24.61 10.84 -0.80
CA PRO A 86 -23.54 11.08 -1.78
C PRO A 86 -22.35 11.85 -1.18
N ALA A 87 -22.62 12.87 -0.36
CA ALA A 87 -21.59 13.66 0.31
C ALA A 87 -20.71 12.82 1.25
N PHE A 88 -21.31 11.88 2.00
CA PHE A 88 -20.54 10.99 2.87
C PHE A 88 -19.66 10.03 2.05
N LYS A 89 -20.19 9.45 0.96
CA LYS A 89 -19.41 8.61 0.06
C LYS A 89 -18.22 9.36 -0.51
N GLU A 90 -18.43 10.61 -0.92
CA GLU A 90 -17.37 11.46 -1.46
C GLU A 90 -16.27 11.74 -0.42
N LEU A 91 -16.65 12.11 0.80
CA LEU A 91 -15.70 12.34 1.89
C LEU A 91 -14.87 11.08 2.19
N TYR A 92 -15.53 9.92 2.28
CA TYR A 92 -14.86 8.65 2.53
C TYR A 92 -13.87 8.28 1.40
N MET A 93 -14.26 8.49 0.13
CA MET A 93 -13.38 8.26 -1.01
C MET A 93 -12.19 9.24 -1.04
N ARG A 94 -12.41 10.51 -0.67
CA ARG A 94 -11.34 11.51 -0.57
C ARG A 94 -10.31 11.13 0.48
N GLU A 95 -10.75 10.59 1.62
CA GLU A 95 -9.86 10.14 2.68
C GLU A 95 -8.97 8.97 2.20
N ILE A 96 -9.58 7.96 1.57
CA ILE A 96 -8.86 6.83 0.97
C ILE A 96 -7.83 7.32 -0.06
N LEU A 97 -8.24 8.14 -1.02
CA LEU A 97 -7.34 8.67 -2.05
C LEU A 97 -6.23 9.53 -1.47
N GLY A 98 -6.51 10.28 -0.41
CA GLY A 98 -5.53 11.07 0.35
C GLY A 98 -4.44 10.17 0.94
N ASN A 99 -4.82 9.11 1.65
CA ASN A 99 -3.89 8.17 2.24
C ASN A 99 -3.08 7.40 1.18
N ILE A 100 -3.74 6.94 0.10
CA ILE A 100 -3.03 6.32 -1.04
C ILE A 100 -1.95 7.27 -1.58
N SER A 101 -2.31 8.54 -1.79
CA SER A 101 -1.37 9.55 -2.30
C SER A 101 -0.18 9.76 -1.36
N ILE A 102 -0.40 9.77 -0.05
CA ILE A 102 0.68 9.89 0.95
C ILE A 102 1.63 8.69 0.85
N HIS A 103 1.10 7.47 0.84
CA HIS A 103 1.92 6.26 0.77
C HIS A 103 2.68 6.13 -0.54
N LEU A 104 2.08 6.48 -1.68
CA LEU A 104 2.77 6.51 -2.96
C LEU A 104 3.93 7.52 -2.96
N LYS A 105 3.74 8.70 -2.37
CA LYS A 105 4.82 9.68 -2.18
C LYS A 105 5.92 9.12 -1.29
N THR A 106 5.58 8.38 -0.24
CA THR A 106 6.58 7.69 0.60
C THR A 106 7.43 6.72 -0.21
N ILE A 107 6.80 5.87 -1.04
CA ILE A 107 7.53 4.91 -1.89
C ILE A 107 8.38 5.64 -2.93
N TYR A 108 7.87 6.71 -3.51
CA TYR A 108 8.61 7.56 -4.45
C TYR A 108 9.85 8.20 -3.79
N ASN A 109 9.71 8.72 -2.57
CA ASN A 109 10.80 9.35 -1.82
C ASN A 109 11.90 8.35 -1.45
N GLU A 110 11.57 7.08 -1.23
CA GLU A 110 12.55 6.02 -0.99
C GLU A 110 13.24 5.52 -2.28
N GLY A 111 12.82 6.00 -3.45
CA GLY A 111 13.46 5.74 -4.75
C GLY A 111 12.60 4.99 -5.76
N GLY A 112 11.37 4.63 -5.43
CA GLY A 112 10.47 3.93 -6.35
C GLY A 112 10.08 4.81 -7.55
N ARG A 113 10.06 4.24 -8.76
CA ARG A 113 9.78 4.99 -10.00
C ARG A 113 8.73 4.37 -10.92
N LYS A 114 8.54 3.05 -10.89
CA LYS A 114 7.64 2.33 -11.81
C LYS A 114 6.44 1.78 -11.04
N PHE A 115 5.30 2.45 -11.14
CA PHE A 115 4.09 2.08 -10.41
C PHE A 115 3.08 1.44 -11.37
N ALA A 116 2.53 0.30 -11.00
CA ALA A 116 1.47 -0.39 -11.71
C ALA A 116 0.25 -0.53 -10.79
N PHE A 117 -0.92 -0.17 -11.29
CA PHE A 117 -2.17 -0.22 -10.54
C PHE A 117 -3.15 -1.17 -11.22
N GLN A 118 -3.65 -2.15 -10.48
CA GLN A 118 -4.76 -2.97 -10.93
C GLN A 118 -6.07 -2.23 -10.64
N ASN A 119 -6.90 -2.06 -11.67
CA ASN A 119 -8.20 -1.41 -11.53
C ASN A 119 -9.26 -2.43 -11.09
N LEU A 120 -10.34 -1.92 -10.47
CA LEU A 120 -11.59 -2.66 -10.35
C LEU A 120 -12.18 -2.76 -11.77
N GLY A 121 -12.27 -3.97 -12.31
CA GLY A 121 -12.85 -4.24 -13.63
C GLY A 121 -14.33 -3.90 -13.73
#